data_AF-A0A8J2BGS1-F1
#
_entry.id   AF-A0A8J2BGS1-F1
#
_cell.length_a   1.000
_cell.length_b   1.000
_cell.length_c   1.000
_cell.angle_alpha   90.00
_cell.angle_beta   90.00
_cell.angle_gamma   90.00
#
_symmetry.space_group_name_H-M   'P 1'
#
loop_
_entity.id
_entity.type
_entity.pdbx_description
1 polymer ?
#
loop_
_entity_poly.entity_id
_entity_poly.type
_entity_poly.pdbx_seq_one_letter_code
_entity_poly.pdbx_strand_id
1 'polypeptide(L)'
;MGTMSEVDSREAAQYARQGFYTLAVAMREVDSAFVRQVVGGDLFSAGKASSDSTEEVMLRRSDVEKDMRFLGLFLFANAVKSDSACVIRQFQDASILPQIITGDNIYAAGSVAARCGFFDGESSKT
;
A
#
# COMPACT_ATOMS: atom_id res chain seq x y z
N MET A 1 -3.15 22.75 -3.29
CA MET A 1 -3.06 21.65 -2.30
C MET A 1 -4.19 20.70 -2.61
N GLY A 2 -3.90 19.62 -3.32
CA GLY A 2 -4.89 18.89 -4.12
C GLY A 2 -5.17 17.48 -3.62
N THR A 3 -6.28 16.95 -4.11
CA THR A 3 -6.53 15.52 -4.24
C THR A 3 -5.41 14.87 -5.07
N MET A 4 -5.24 13.55 -4.94
CA MET A 4 -4.27 12.80 -5.71
C MET A 4 -4.44 13.08 -7.21
N SER A 5 -3.38 13.52 -7.87
CA SER A 5 -3.39 13.83 -9.30
C SER A 5 -3.22 12.57 -10.16
N GLU A 6 -3.45 12.69 -11.46
CA GLU A 6 -3.10 11.62 -12.40
C GLU A 6 -1.60 11.31 -12.39
N VAL A 7 -0.76 12.31 -12.14
CA VAL A 7 0.71 12.13 -12.07
C VAL A 7 1.07 11.27 -10.87
N ASP A 8 0.53 11.57 -9.69
CA ASP A 8 0.75 10.78 -8.47
C ASP A 8 0.27 9.33 -8.65
N SER A 9 -0.85 9.15 -9.35
CA SER A 9 -1.41 7.83 -9.66
C SER A 9 -0.53 7.02 -10.62
N ARG A 10 0.04 7.68 -11.63
CA ARG A 10 0.99 7.06 -12.55
C ARG A 10 2.29 6.68 -11.84
N GLU A 11 2.77 7.54 -10.95
CA GLU A 11 3.97 7.28 -10.15
C GLU A 11 3.78 6.08 -9.21
N ALA A 12 2.64 6.00 -8.51
CA ALA A 12 2.29 4.83 -7.71
C ALA A 12 2.30 3.54 -8.55
N ALA A 13 1.67 3.56 -9.73
CA ALA A 13 1.66 2.42 -10.64
C ALA A 13 3.07 2.05 -11.16
N GLN A 14 3.96 3.03 -11.33
CA GLN A 14 5.35 2.79 -11.72
C GLN A 14 6.14 2.10 -10.61
N TYR A 15 6.00 2.53 -9.36
CA TYR A 15 6.64 1.85 -8.23
C TYR A 15 6.10 0.44 -8.01
N ALA A 16 4.79 0.24 -8.19
CA ALA A 16 4.19 -1.09 -8.14
C ALA A 16 4.82 -2.05 -9.17
N ARG A 17 5.08 -1.57 -10.39
CA ARG A 17 5.79 -2.35 -11.44
C ARG A 17 7.26 -2.64 -11.13
N GLN A 18 7.88 -1.88 -10.23
CA GLN A 18 9.23 -2.14 -9.73
C GLN A 18 9.26 -3.13 -8.56
N GLY A 19 8.09 -3.62 -8.13
CA GLY A 19 7.95 -4.61 -7.06
C GLY A 19 7.76 -4.01 -5.66
N PHE A 20 7.44 -2.71 -5.57
CA PHE A 20 7.04 -2.09 -4.31
C PHE A 20 5.53 -2.26 -4.07
N TYR A 21 5.12 -2.47 -2.82
CA TYR A 21 3.76 -2.20 -2.38
C TYR A 21 3.61 -0.70 -2.15
N THR A 22 2.61 -0.10 -2.80
CA THR A 22 2.37 1.34 -2.73
C THR A 22 1.14 1.63 -1.89
N LEU A 23 1.29 2.42 -0.83
CA LEU A 23 0.17 2.93 -0.04
C LEU A 23 0.06 4.44 -0.20
N ALA A 24 -1.10 4.93 -0.63
CA ALA A 24 -1.40 6.35 -0.68
C ALA A 24 -1.85 6.85 0.70
N VAL A 25 -1.31 7.99 1.13
CA VAL A 25 -1.69 8.66 2.37
C VAL A 25 -2.39 9.96 2.03
N ALA A 26 -3.55 10.18 2.63
CA ALA A 26 -4.31 11.41 2.52
C ALA A 26 -4.87 11.79 3.90
N MET A 27 -5.10 13.07 4.12
CA MET A 27 -5.64 13.59 5.38
C MET A 27 -6.77 14.58 5.13
N ARG A 28 -7.69 14.66 6.08
CA ARG A 28 -8.65 15.75 6.20
C ARG A 28 -8.70 16.19 7.65
N GLU A 29 -8.61 17.49 7.87
CA GLU A 29 -8.86 18.06 9.20
C GLU A 29 -10.37 18.06 9.45
N VAL A 30 -10.75 17.58 10.63
CA VAL A 30 -12.15 17.48 11.05
C VAL A 30 -12.33 18.35 12.29
N ASP A 31 -13.18 19.36 12.19
CA ASP A 31 -13.48 20.27 13.29
C ASP A 31 -14.82 19.93 13.96
N SER A 32 -15.08 20.57 15.10
CA SER A 32 -16.32 20.36 15.86
C SER A 32 -17.57 20.85 15.13
N ALA A 33 -17.44 21.77 14.18
CA ALA A 33 -18.58 22.28 13.40
C ALA A 33 -19.04 21.22 12.39
N PHE A 34 -18.09 20.59 11.70
CA PHE A 34 -18.33 19.45 10.82
C PHE A 34 -18.99 18.29 11.57
N VAL A 35 -18.48 17.94 12.75
CA VAL A 35 -19.07 16.85 13.56
C VAL A 35 -20.52 17.16 13.89
N ARG A 36 -20.83 18.40 14.33
CA ARG A 36 -22.21 18.83 14.60
C ARG A 36 -23.10 18.80 13.36
N GLN A 37 -22.57 19.15 12.19
CA GLN A 37 -23.32 19.14 10.94
C GLN A 37 -23.67 17.71 10.51
N VAL A 38 -22.71 16.78 10.56
CA VAL A 38 -22.90 15.39 10.15
C VAL A 38 -23.83 14.65 11.12
N VAL A 39 -23.69 14.92 12.42
CA VAL A 39 -24.57 14.34 13.45
C VAL A 39 -25.96 14.97 13.41
N GLY A 40 -26.06 16.30 13.29
CA GLY A 40 -27.33 17.01 13.29
C GLY A 40 -28.19 16.79 12.04
N GLY A 41 -27.56 16.41 10.91
CA GLY A 41 -28.26 16.16 9.64
C GLY A 41 -28.94 14.80 9.55
N ASP A 42 -28.31 13.75 10.08
CA ASP A 42 -28.77 12.36 9.87
C ASP A 42 -29.36 11.70 11.14
N LEU A 43 -29.03 12.18 12.35
CA LEU A 43 -29.49 11.56 13.59
C LEU A 43 -30.97 11.86 13.91
N PHE A 44 -31.56 12.91 13.33
CA PHE A 44 -32.98 13.23 13.53
C PHE A 44 -33.95 12.38 12.68
N SER A 45 -33.46 11.59 11.72
CA SER A 45 -34.32 10.81 10.83
C SER A 45 -34.36 9.30 11.14
N ALA A 46 -33.57 8.80 12.10
CA ALA A 46 -33.63 7.40 12.49
C ALA A 46 -33.24 7.16 13.97
N GLY A 47 -34.16 7.39 14.90
CA GLY A 47 -34.12 6.74 16.22
C GLY A 47 -34.45 7.61 17.42
N LYS A 48 -35.68 7.44 17.93
CA LYS A 48 -36.23 7.79 19.26
C LYS A 48 -35.29 8.47 20.27
N ALA A 49 -35.78 9.60 20.78
CA ALA A 49 -35.43 10.12 22.10
C ALA A 49 -35.68 9.06 23.18
N SER A 50 -34.61 8.55 23.78
CA SER A 50 -34.65 7.95 25.11
C SER A 50 -33.64 8.68 25.98
N SER A 51 -34.16 9.21 27.08
CA SER A 51 -33.44 9.87 28.15
C SER A 51 -32.31 9.02 28.72
N ASP A 52 -31.19 9.69 28.99
CA ASP A 52 -30.04 9.26 29.80
C ASP A 52 -29.01 8.35 29.09
N SER A 53 -27.92 8.96 28.60
CA SER A 53 -26.56 8.42 28.41
C SER A 53 -25.80 9.27 27.39
N THR A 54 -24.48 9.41 27.56
CA THR A 54 -23.55 10.02 26.62
C THR A 54 -23.87 9.60 25.18
N GLU A 55 -24.40 10.49 24.36
CA GLU A 55 -24.70 10.18 22.96
C GLU A 55 -23.40 9.87 22.22
N GLU A 56 -23.13 8.58 21.98
CA GLU A 56 -22.06 8.15 21.09
C GLU A 56 -22.43 8.59 19.67
N VAL A 57 -21.79 9.68 19.26
CA VAL A 57 -21.82 10.18 17.89
C VAL A 57 -21.24 9.13 16.93
N MET A 58 -22.10 8.44 16.18
CA MET A 58 -21.67 7.52 15.12
C MET A 58 -21.42 8.29 13.81
N LEU A 59 -20.19 8.73 13.61
CA LEU A 59 -19.73 9.23 12.30
C LEU A 59 -19.60 8.06 11.31
N ARG A 60 -20.19 8.18 10.12
CA ARG A 60 -19.96 7.21 9.06
C ARG A 60 -18.61 7.47 8.41
N ARG A 61 -17.90 6.40 8.04
CA ARG A 61 -16.61 6.46 7.33
C ARG A 61 -16.69 7.31 6.06
N SER A 62 -17.77 7.19 5.29
CA SER A 62 -17.98 7.97 4.06
C SER A 62 -18.05 9.48 4.27
N ASP A 63 -18.46 9.94 5.46
CA ASP A 63 -18.53 11.38 5.75
C ASP A 63 -17.16 11.95 6.03
N VAL A 64 -16.28 11.18 6.66
CA VAL A 64 -14.92 11.58 7.04
C VAL A 64 -13.87 11.31 5.95
N GLU A 65 -14.05 10.26 5.14
CA GLU A 65 -13.11 9.83 4.08
C GLU A 65 -13.29 10.57 2.74
N LYS A 66 -14.02 11.69 2.70
CA LYS A 66 -14.23 12.52 1.50
C LYS A 66 -13.37 13.80 1.53
N ASP A 67 -13.09 14.39 0.36
CA ASP A 67 -12.32 15.63 0.20
C ASP A 67 -10.96 15.64 0.91
N MET A 68 -10.29 14.49 0.94
CA MET A 68 -8.99 14.36 1.59
C MET A 68 -7.88 15.02 0.75
N ARG A 69 -6.94 15.68 1.43
CA ARG A 69 -5.70 16.18 0.85
C ARG A 69 -4.70 15.05 0.75
N PHE A 70 -4.26 14.72 -0.47
CA PHE A 70 -3.20 13.76 -0.68
C PHE A 70 -1.88 14.28 -0.11
N LEU A 71 -1.15 13.43 0.60
CA LEU A 71 0.11 13.75 1.26
C LEU A 71 1.31 13.09 0.57
N GLY A 72 1.13 11.89 0.02
CA GLY A 72 2.19 11.15 -0.65
C GLY A 72 2.00 9.65 -0.61
N LEU A 73 3.05 8.93 -1.00
CA LEU A 73 3.11 7.48 -1.07
C LEU A 73 4.09 6.91 -0.05
N PHE A 74 3.72 5.81 0.59
CA PHE A 74 4.66 4.91 1.24
C PHE A 74 4.95 3.72 0.32
N LEU A 75 6.23 3.40 0.19
CA LEU A 75 6.73 2.31 -0.62
C LEU A 75 7.36 1.25 0.27
N PHE A 76 6.88 0.01 0.16
CA PHE A 76 7.42 -1.13 0.89
C PHE A 76 7.93 -2.16 -0.10
N ALA A 77 9.02 -2.83 0.21
CA ALA A 77 9.55 -3.92 -0.61
C ALA A 77 9.83 -5.14 0.27
N ASN A 78 9.74 -6.32 -0.33
CA ASN A 78 10.15 -7.53 0.34
C ASN A 78 11.66 -7.49 0.59
N ALA A 79 12.05 -7.62 1.86
CA ALA A 79 13.44 -7.75 2.23
C ALA A 79 13.96 -9.11 1.76
N VAL A 80 15.14 -9.09 1.14
CA VAL A 80 15.88 -10.30 0.77
C VAL A 80 16.95 -10.50 1.84
N LYS A 81 17.14 -11.74 2.31
CA LYS A 81 18.22 -12.00 3.27
C LYS A 81 19.56 -11.69 2.61
N SER A 82 20.49 -11.12 3.36
CA SER A 82 21.78 -10.63 2.85
C SER A 82 22.63 -11.70 2.15
N ASP A 83 22.45 -12.97 2.52
CA ASP A 83 23.15 -14.13 2.00
C ASP A 83 22.45 -14.82 0.81
N SER A 84 21.19 -14.46 0.51
CA SER A 84 20.36 -15.21 -0.46
C SER A 84 20.99 -15.26 -1.85
N ALA A 85 21.52 -14.15 -2.35
CA ALA A 85 22.17 -14.10 -3.66
C ALA A 85 23.40 -15.01 -3.74
N CYS A 86 24.21 -15.07 -2.67
CA CYS A 86 25.38 -15.94 -2.59
C CYS A 86 24.97 -17.42 -2.60
N VAL A 87 24.00 -17.80 -1.78
CA VAL A 87 23.51 -19.19 -1.69
C VAL A 87 22.87 -19.65 -3.01
N ILE A 88 22.09 -18.78 -3.65
CA ILE A 88 21.45 -19.08 -4.94
C ILE A 88 22.50 -19.29 -6.03
N ARG A 89 23.56 -18.48 -6.03
CA ARG A 89 24.69 -18.67 -6.96
C ARG A 89 25.41 -19.99 -6.74
N GLN A 90 25.63 -20.40 -5.48
CA GLN A 90 26.23 -21.71 -5.18
C GLN A 90 25.39 -22.86 -5.74
N PHE A 91 24.05 -22.78 -5.67
CA PHE A 91 23.18 -23.78 -6.29
C PHE A 91 23.32 -23.78 -7.82
N GLN A 92 23.31 -22.61 -8.46
CA GLN A 92 23.51 -22.47 -9.90
C GLN A 92 24.86 -23.05 -10.36
N ASP A 93 25.96 -22.73 -9.65
CA ASP A 93 27.30 -23.23 -9.94
C ASP A 93 27.39 -24.76 -9.75
N ALA A 94 26.61 -25.31 -8.83
CA ALA A 94 26.45 -26.76 -8.62
C ALA A 94 25.47 -27.43 -9.61
N SER A 95 25.01 -26.71 -10.64
CA SER A 95 24.01 -27.19 -11.62
C SER A 95 22.66 -27.57 -11.01
N ILE A 96 22.32 -27.00 -9.84
CA ILE A 96 20.99 -27.08 -9.23
C ILE A 96 20.23 -25.84 -9.66
N LEU A 97 19.13 -26.03 -10.41
CA LEU A 97 18.30 -24.93 -10.90
C LEU A 97 17.36 -24.42 -9.80
N PRO A 98 17.57 -23.22 -9.22
CA PRO A 98 16.65 -22.69 -8.22
C PRO A 98 15.36 -22.24 -8.90
N GLN A 99 14.22 -22.36 -8.21
CA GLN A 99 12.93 -21.87 -8.69
C GLN A 99 12.24 -21.05 -7.59
N ILE A 100 11.65 -19.91 -7.97
CA ILE A 100 10.78 -19.13 -7.08
C ILE A 100 9.34 -19.57 -7.36
N ILE A 101 8.70 -20.13 -6.34
CA ILE A 101 7.28 -20.46 -6.33
C ILE A 101 6.64 -19.58 -5.26
N THR A 102 5.71 -18.72 -5.65
CA THR A 102 5.09 -17.74 -4.74
C THR A 102 3.62 -17.50 -5.06
N GLY A 103 2.83 -17.20 -4.04
CA GLY A 103 1.46 -16.69 -4.16
C GLY A 103 1.36 -15.17 -4.02
N ASP A 104 2.50 -14.48 -3.94
CA ASP A 104 2.60 -13.04 -3.84
C ASP A 104 2.53 -12.36 -5.22
N ASN A 105 2.51 -11.03 -5.25
CA ASN A 105 2.53 -10.23 -6.46
C ASN A 105 3.75 -10.55 -7.34
N ILE A 106 3.51 -10.76 -8.64
CA ILE A 106 4.54 -11.07 -9.64
C ILE A 106 5.64 -10.00 -9.73
N TYR A 107 5.33 -8.72 -9.54
CA TYR A 107 6.34 -7.67 -9.55
C TYR A 107 7.26 -7.73 -8.33
N ALA A 108 6.71 -8.05 -7.15
CA ALA A 108 7.50 -8.24 -5.93
C ALA A 108 8.39 -9.49 -6.08
N ALA A 109 7.84 -10.58 -6.60
CA ALA A 109 8.57 -11.80 -6.90
C ALA A 109 9.72 -11.56 -7.89
N GLY A 110 9.45 -10.83 -8.99
CA GLY A 110 10.46 -10.46 -9.98
C GLY A 110 11.56 -9.58 -9.41
N SER A 111 11.21 -8.60 -8.57
CA SER A 111 12.16 -7.73 -7.87
C SER A 111 13.08 -8.53 -6.92
N VAL A 112 12.52 -9.48 -6.16
CA VAL A 112 13.29 -10.41 -5.33
C VAL A 112 14.19 -11.30 -6.19
N ALA A 113 13.67 -11.88 -7.27
CA ALA A 113 14.42 -12.74 -8.19
C ALA A 113 15.63 -12.01 -8.78
N ALA A 114 15.44 -10.77 -9.24
CA ALA A 114 16.50 -9.94 -9.78
C ALA A 114 17.58 -9.66 -8.72
N ARG A 115 17.20 -9.28 -7.50
CA ARG A 115 18.14 -9.04 -6.38
C ARG A 115 18.89 -10.30 -5.94
N CYS A 116 18.33 -11.47 -6.24
CA CYS A 116 18.93 -12.77 -5.97
C CYS A 116 19.78 -13.31 -7.14
N GLY A 117 19.91 -12.59 -8.26
CA GLY A 117 20.74 -12.99 -9.40
C GLY A 117 20.11 -14.06 -10.30
N PHE A 118 18.77 -14.23 -10.29
CA PHE A 118 18.10 -15.20 -11.16
C PHE A 118 18.18 -14.86 -12.66
N PHE A 119 18.42 -13.58 -12.99
CA PHE A 119 18.41 -13.09 -14.37
C PHE A 119 19.81 -12.73 -14.89
N ASP A 120 20.87 -13.01 -14.12
CA ASP A 120 22.27 -12.64 -14.46
C ASP A 120 22.90 -13.59 -15.51
N GLY A 121 22.10 -14.13 -16.42
CA GLY A 121 22.52 -15.11 -17.43
C GLY A 121 23.42 -14.52 -18.52
N GLU A 122 24.64 -15.07 -18.59
CA GLU A 122 25.66 -15.00 -19.66
C GLU A 122 26.54 -13.73 -19.76
N SER A 123 27.60 -13.71 -18.96
CA SER A 123 28.86 -13.07 -19.34
C SER A 123 30.01 -14.02 -18.98
N SER A 124 30.74 -14.48 -20.00
CA SER A 124 32.01 -15.22 -19.91
C SER A 124 31.93 -16.73 -19.58
N LYS A 125 31.73 -17.55 -20.61
CA LYS A 125 32.61 -18.70 -20.91
C LYS A 125 32.78 -18.78 -22.43
N THR A 126 33.77 -18.06 -22.94
CA THR A 126 34.36 -18.28 -24.27
C THR A 126 35.73 -18.90 -24.08
#